data_AF-M0AB79-F1
#
_entry.id   AF-M0AB79-F1
#
_cell.length_a   1.000
_cell.length_b   1.000
_cell.length_c   1.000
_cell.angle_alpha   90.00
_cell.angle_beta   90.00
_cell.angle_gamma   90.00
#
_symmetry.space_group_name_H-M   'P 1'
#
loop_
_entity.id
_entity.type
_entity.pdbx_description
1 polymer ?
#
loop_
_entity_poly.entity_id
_entity_poly.type
_entity_poly.pdbx_seq_one_letter_code
_entity_poly.pdbx_strand_id
1 'polypeptide(L)' 'MTESSSTLESIVVRYENQSDRCTITPEECSDIERLTAWLSADMDAFVDLETAR' A
#
# COMPACT_ATOMS: atom_id res chain seq x y z
N MET A 1 22.49 11.43 -1.58
CA MET A 1 21.17 11.41 -2.21
C MET A 1 20.19 11.34 -1.07
N THR A 2 19.41 12.40 -0.84
CA THR A 2 18.45 12.43 0.28
C THR A 2 17.37 11.40 -0.03
N GLU A 3 17.29 10.34 0.78
CA GLU A 3 16.20 9.38 0.69
C GLU A 3 14.92 10.15 1.01
N SER A 4 14.11 10.42 -0.01
CA SER A 4 12.77 10.97 0.17
C SER A 4 11.94 9.88 0.84
N SER A 5 11.94 9.86 2.17
CA SER A 5 11.12 8.96 2.96
C SER A 5 9.65 9.40 2.86
N SER A 6 9.04 9.17 1.70
CA SER A 6 7.61 9.36 1.52
C SER A 6 6.89 8.37 2.43
N THR A 7 6.14 8.89 3.40
CA THR A 7 5.31 8.07 4.28
C THR A 7 4.29 7.31 3.44
N LEU A 8 4.20 6.01 3.64
CA LEU A 8 3.23 5.14 2.97
C LEU A 8 2.10 4.81 3.94
N GLU A 9 0.88 5.02 3.49
CA GLU A 9 -0.32 4.57 4.17
C GLU A 9 -0.78 3.22 3.62
N SER A 10 -1.38 2.42 4.51
CA SER A 10 -1.92 1.10 4.19
C SER A 10 -3.41 1.06 4.51
N ILE A 11 -4.23 0.90 3.48
CA ILE A 11 -5.68 0.87 3.59
C ILE A 11 -6.16 -0.56 3.32
N VAL A 12 -6.72 -1.21 4.34
CA VAL A 12 -7.25 -2.58 4.22
C VAL A 12 -8.77 -2.54 4.12
N VAL A 13 -9.30 -3.08 3.03
CA VAL A 13 -10.73 -3.24 2.79
C VAL A 13 -11.10 -4.71 2.97
N ARG A 14 -12.05 -4.96 3.87
CA ARG A 14 -12.57 -6.30 4.12
C ARG A 14 -13.80 -6.57 3.27
N TYR A 15 -13.82 -7.71 2.60
CA TYR A 15 -14.97 -8.18 1.83
C TYR A 15 -15.57 -9.41 2.50
N GLU A 16 -16.90 -9.50 2.55
CA GLU A 16 -17.58 -10.64 3.22
C GLU A 16 -17.37 -11.98 2.49
N ASN A 17 -17.09 -11.94 1.19
CA ASN A 17 -17.05 -13.12 0.31
C ASN A 17 -15.73 -13.26 -0.46
N GLN A 18 -14.74 -12.41 -0.20
CA GLN A 18 -13.47 -12.39 -0.92
C GLN A 18 -12.34 -12.11 0.07
N SER A 19 -11.10 -12.39 -0.35
CA SER A 19 -9.92 -12.03 0.42
C SER A 19 -9.90 -10.54 0.74
N ASP A 20 -9.46 -10.21 1.94
CA ASP A 20 -9.19 -8.83 2.33
C ASP A 20 -8.18 -8.23 1.36
N ARG A 21 -8.45 -7.02 0.88
CA ARG A 21 -7.59 -6.33 -0.09
C ARG A 21 -6.90 -5.16 0.57
N CYS A 22 -5.59 -5.13 0.46
CA CYS A 22 -4.77 -4.04 0.98
C CYS A 22 -4.29 -3.16 -0.16
N THR A 23 -4.37 -1.85 0.04
CA THR A 23 -3.89 -0.82 -0.88
C THR A 23 -2.86 0.04 -0.17
N ILE A 24 -1.67 0.10 -0.75
CA ILE A 24 -0.57 0.96 -0.29
C ILE A 24 -0.53 2.20 -1.17
N THR A 25 -0.48 3.38 -0.56
CA THR A 25 -0.40 4.66 -1.26
C THR A 25 0.43 5.65 -0.43
N PRO A 26 1.18 6.57 -1.06
CA PRO A 26 1.86 7.64 -0.34
C PRO A 26 0.86 8.62 0.30
N GLU A 27 1.14 9.01 1.54
CA GLU A 27 0.35 9.95 2.34
C GLU A 27 0.34 11.34 1.68
N GLU A 28 1.53 11.84 1.35
CA GLU A 28 1.75 13.17 0.77
C GLU A 28 1.90 13.08 -0.76
N CYS A 29 0.77 12.97 -1.46
CA CYS A 29 0.75 13.01 -2.92
C CYS A 29 -0.38 13.88 -3.48
N SER A 30 -0.12 14.49 -4.63
CA SER A 30 -1.16 15.21 -5.38
C SER A 30 -2.23 14.23 -5.86
N ASP A 31 -3.47 14.68 -6.07
CA ASP A 31 -4.56 13.78 -6.54
C ASP A 31 -4.22 13.01 -7.82
N ILE A 32 -3.47 13.65 -8.73
CA ILE A 32 -3.00 13.01 -9.97
C ILE A 32 -2.00 11.89 -9.70
N GLU A 33 -1.09 12.09 -8.73
CA GLU A 33 -0.09 11.09 -8.34
C GLU A 33 -0.76 9.95 -7.58
N ARG A 34 -1.75 10.24 -6.73
CA ARG A 34 -2.53 9.24 -6.01
C ARG A 34 -3.30 8.30 -6.95
N LEU A 35 -3.60 8.71 -8.18
CA LEU A 35 -4.25 7.85 -9.20
C LEU A 35 -3.30 6.85 -9.86
N THR A 36 -1.99 7.03 -9.76
CA THR A 36 -0.99 6.16 -10.42
C THR A 36 0.02 5.56 -9.46
N ALA A 37 0.19 6.15 -8.28
CA ALA A 37 1.09 5.72 -7.22
C ALA A 37 0.34 4.93 -6.14
N TRP A 38 -0.37 3.87 -6.53
CA TRP A 38 -1.01 2.95 -5.59
C TRP A 38 -0.72 1.51 -6.00
N LEU A 39 -0.58 0.65 -4.98
CA LEU A 39 -0.41 -0.80 -5.16
C LEU A 39 -1.49 -1.50 -4.35
N SER A 40 -2.38 -2.21 -5.03
CA SER A 40 -3.39 -3.05 -4.37
C SER A 40 -3.15 -4.53 -4.63
N ALA A 41 -3.22 -5.34 -3.59
CA ALA A 41 -3.18 -6.80 -3.68
C ALA A 41 -4.02 -7.44 -2.55
N ASP A 42 -4.24 -8.75 -2.63
CA ASP A 42 -4.85 -9.49 -1.52
C ASP A 42 -3.90 -9.53 -0.32
N MET A 43 -4.44 -9.50 0.90
CA MET A 43 -3.66 -9.49 2.14
C MET A 43 -2.66 -10.65 2.25
N ASP A 44 -2.98 -11.80 1.66
CA ASP A 44 -2.10 -12.98 1.64
C ASP A 44 -0.82 -12.75 0.79
N ALA A 45 -0.83 -11.78 -0.12
CA ALA A 45 0.35 -11.41 -0.90
C ALA A 45 1.32 -10.48 -0.16
N PHE A 46 0.91 -9.92 0.99
CA PHE A 46 1.76 -9.05 1.81
C PHE A 46 2.51 -9.88 2.85
N VAL A 47 3.81 -9.65 2.93
CA VAL A 47 4.69 -10.28 3.92
C VAL A 47 5.33 -9.22 4.80
N ASP A 48 5.66 -9.60 6.02
CA ASP A 48 6.40 -8.75 6.92
C ASP A 48 7.79 -8.40 6.35
N LEU A 49 8.20 -7.15 6.50
CA LEU A 49 9.45 -6.64 5.94
C LEU A 49 10.67 -7.34 6.55
N GLU A 50 10.65 -7.64 7.84
CA GLU A 50 11.74 -8.35 8.51
C GLU A 50 11.87 -9.79 7.98
N THR A 51 10.76 -10.38 7.54
CA THR A 51 10.72 -11.70 6.91
C THR A 51 11.23 -11.70 5.46
N ALA A 52 11.07 -10.59 4.74
CA ALA A 52 11.42 -10.46 3.32
C ALA A 52 12.84 -9.93 3.04
N ARG A 53 13.60 -9.57 4.08
CA ARG A 53 14.90 -8.88 3.99
C ARG A 53 16.10 -9.81 3.91
#